data_AF-X5P802-F1
#
_entry.id   AF-X5P802-F1
#
_cell.length_a   1.000
_cell.length_b   1.000
_cell.length_c   1.000
_cell.angle_alpha   90.00
_cell.angle_beta   90.00
_cell.angle_gamma   90.00
#
_symmetry.space_group_name_H-M   'P 1'
#
loop_
_entity.id
_entity.type
_entity.pdbx_description
1 polymer ?
#
loop_
_entity_poly.entity_id
_entity_poly.type
_entity_poly.pdbx_seq_one_letter_code
_entity_poly.pdbx_strand_id
1 'polypeptide(L)'
;MPDFGARSQRAGQPSLAAMAEPRPETSAPQADIGALIAEAVIDAEAALEARLAISHQAALEAQRQANADEAKAFLESFGGDLGAVVTARIEIMEAKVSDLVGATIARIIGGLVSDDLQKRSLEALAGTIREAVGDSEAVRIAVRGPLSLFETLKASLGPRAANLDFVEAPGFDLTVAIDEAVFETRIAEWSAALSEALS
;
A
#
# COMPACT_ATOMS: atom_id res chain seq x y z
N MET A 1 -9.88 -103.54 -99.32
CA MET A 1 -9.29 -103.13 -100.61
C MET A 1 -10.17 -103.71 -101.70
N PRO A 2 -10.62 -102.95 -102.71
CA PRO A 2 -9.84 -102.06 -103.60
C PRO A 2 -10.39 -100.61 -103.57
N ASP A 3 -9.98 -99.64 -104.37
CA ASP A 3 -8.75 -99.21 -105.06
C ASP A 3 -9.19 -97.92 -105.80
N PHE A 4 -8.21 -97.08 -106.09
CA PHE A 4 -8.27 -95.69 -106.48
C PHE A 4 -8.97 -95.41 -107.83
N GLY A 5 -9.46 -94.17 -107.96
CA GLY A 5 -9.95 -93.61 -109.22
C GLY A 5 -10.19 -92.10 -109.15
N ALA A 6 -9.17 -91.33 -108.76
CA ALA A 6 -9.11 -89.88 -108.96
C ALA A 6 -8.83 -89.60 -110.46
N ARG A 7 -9.14 -88.48 -111.13
CA ARG A 7 -9.18 -87.06 -110.80
C ARG A 7 -9.93 -86.34 -111.93
N SER A 8 -10.53 -85.18 -111.65
CA SER A 8 -10.45 -84.04 -112.56
C SER A 8 -10.20 -82.78 -111.76
N GLN A 9 -9.02 -82.21 -111.96
CA GLN A 9 -8.49 -81.03 -111.29
C GLN A 9 -7.79 -80.17 -112.34
N ARG A 10 -8.43 -79.08 -112.77
CA ARG A 10 -7.85 -77.82 -113.32
C ARG A 10 -9.03 -76.90 -113.68
N ALA A 11 -9.08 -75.60 -113.39
CA ALA A 11 -8.08 -74.58 -113.08
C ALA A 11 -8.64 -73.69 -111.94
N GLY A 12 -7.90 -72.90 -111.14
CA GLY A 12 -6.62 -72.26 -111.35
C GLY A 12 -6.76 -70.74 -111.13
N GLN A 13 -6.85 -70.32 -109.85
CA GLN A 13 -6.40 -69.06 -109.22
C GLN A 13 -7.10 -67.70 -109.53
N PRO A 14 -7.07 -66.73 -108.58
CA PRO A 14 -6.27 -66.70 -107.34
C PRO A 14 -7.05 -66.92 -106.04
N SER A 15 -6.39 -67.62 -105.12
CA SER A 15 -6.53 -67.47 -103.68
C SER A 15 -5.47 -66.44 -103.27
N LEU A 16 -5.88 -65.37 -102.58
CA LEU A 16 -4.98 -64.50 -101.84
C LEU A 16 -5.30 -64.60 -100.35
N ALA A 17 -4.25 -64.89 -99.60
CA ALA A 17 -4.18 -64.81 -98.16
C ALA A 17 -4.43 -63.39 -97.67
N ALA A 18 -5.15 -63.28 -96.55
CA ALA A 18 -4.93 -62.28 -95.51
C ALA A 18 -5.46 -62.93 -94.22
N MET A 19 -4.61 -63.71 -93.54
CA MET A 19 -3.81 -63.22 -92.42
C MET A 19 -4.73 -62.79 -91.27
N ALA A 20 -4.62 -63.53 -90.16
CA ALA A 20 -5.29 -63.24 -88.92
C ALA A 20 -5.04 -61.78 -88.51
N GLU A 21 -6.11 -61.06 -88.14
CA GLU A 21 -5.98 -59.88 -87.29
C GLU A 21 -6.91 -60.03 -86.08
N PRO A 22 -6.36 -59.95 -84.86
CA PRO A 22 -7.14 -60.01 -83.63
C PRO A 22 -8.02 -58.77 -83.57
N ARG A 23 -9.32 -58.98 -83.42
CA ARG A 23 -10.28 -57.90 -83.19
C ARG A 23 -9.85 -57.19 -81.90
N PRO A 24 -9.54 -55.88 -81.92
CA PRO A 24 -8.97 -55.21 -80.76
C PRO A 24 -9.98 -55.22 -79.62
N GLU A 25 -9.58 -55.76 -78.47
CA GLU A 25 -10.23 -55.50 -77.20
C GLU A 25 -10.30 -53.98 -77.05
N THR A 26 -11.50 -53.45 -76.91
CA THR A 26 -11.68 -52.04 -76.58
C THR A 26 -11.21 -51.89 -75.14
N SER A 27 -9.94 -51.57 -74.95
CA SER A 27 -9.37 -51.25 -73.65
C SER A 27 -10.23 -50.15 -73.02
N ALA A 28 -10.84 -50.45 -71.88
CA ALA A 28 -11.42 -49.43 -71.01
C ALA A 28 -10.38 -48.32 -70.82
N PRO A 29 -10.77 -47.03 -70.74
CA PRO A 29 -9.82 -45.96 -70.50
C PRO A 29 -9.05 -46.29 -69.21
N GLN A 30 -7.76 -46.59 -69.33
CA GLN A 30 -6.89 -46.72 -68.17
C GLN A 30 -6.82 -45.34 -67.54
N ALA A 31 -7.46 -45.19 -66.38
CA ALA A 31 -7.37 -43.98 -65.58
C ALA A 31 -5.88 -43.68 -65.34
N ASP A 32 -5.48 -42.43 -65.60
CA ASP A 32 -4.11 -41.99 -65.33
C ASP A 32 -3.92 -41.90 -63.81
N ILE A 33 -3.30 -42.94 -63.24
CA ILE A 33 -3.05 -43.07 -61.81
C ILE A 33 -2.19 -41.89 -61.31
N GLY A 34 -1.30 -41.35 -62.15
CA GLY A 34 -0.47 -40.20 -61.80
C GLY A 34 -1.29 -38.94 -61.59
N ALA A 35 -2.29 -38.70 -62.45
CA ALA A 35 -3.22 -37.58 -62.32
C ALA A 35 -4.09 -37.70 -61.06
N LEU A 36 -4.59 -38.90 -60.73
CA LEU A 36 -5.38 -39.12 -59.53
C LEU A 36 -4.58 -38.95 -58.23
N ILE A 37 -3.30 -39.37 -58.23
CA ILE A 37 -2.41 -39.16 -57.09
C ILE A 37 -2.11 -37.67 -56.92
N ALA A 38 -1.84 -36.95 -58.01
CA ALA A 38 -1.58 -35.51 -57.94
C ALA A 38 -2.77 -34.73 -57.37
N GLU A 39 -4.00 -35.03 -57.81
CA GLU A 39 -5.21 -34.42 -57.26
C GLU A 39 -5.39 -34.76 -55.78
N ALA A 40 -5.21 -36.02 -55.39
CA ALA A 40 -5.33 -36.44 -54.00
C ALA A 40 -4.28 -35.79 -53.08
N VAL A 41 -3.07 -35.52 -53.59
CA VAL A 41 -2.03 -34.78 -52.86
C VAL A 41 -2.43 -33.32 -52.70
N ILE A 42 -2.94 -32.67 -53.74
CA ILE A 42 -3.43 -31.28 -53.66
C ILE A 42 -4.56 -31.16 -52.62
N ASP A 43 -5.54 -32.07 -52.65
CA ASP A 43 -6.63 -32.09 -51.68
C ASP A 43 -6.13 -32.32 -50.25
N ALA A 44 -5.16 -33.23 -50.08
CA ALA A 44 -4.57 -33.52 -48.77
C ALA A 44 -3.75 -32.35 -48.22
N GLU A 45 -2.97 -31.67 -49.06
CA GLU A 45 -2.21 -30.48 -48.70
C GLU A 45 -3.15 -29.33 -48.33
N ALA A 46 -4.20 -29.08 -49.13
CA ALA A 46 -5.21 -28.08 -48.82
C ALA A 46 -5.94 -28.37 -47.49
N ALA A 47 -6.29 -29.64 -47.24
CA ALA A 47 -6.91 -30.05 -45.98
C ALA A 47 -5.95 -29.92 -44.79
N LEU A 48 -4.65 -30.18 -44.98
CA LEU A 48 -3.62 -30.03 -43.96
C LEU A 48 -3.39 -28.55 -43.64
N GLU A 49 -3.27 -27.70 -44.64
CA GLU A 49 -3.11 -26.25 -44.49
C GLU A 49 -4.30 -25.64 -43.73
N ALA A 50 -5.53 -26.03 -44.08
CA ALA A 50 -6.72 -25.58 -43.37
C ALA A 50 -6.70 -25.99 -41.88
N ARG A 51 -6.32 -27.24 -41.58
CA ARG A 51 -6.19 -27.71 -40.18
C ARG A 51 -5.10 -26.99 -39.42
N LEU A 52 -3.94 -26.76 -40.04
CA LEU A 52 -2.84 -26.02 -39.43
C LEU A 52 -3.22 -24.57 -39.16
N ALA A 53 -3.85 -23.90 -40.12
CA ALA A 53 -4.32 -22.52 -39.95
C ALA A 53 -5.32 -22.39 -38.79
N ILE A 54 -6.29 -23.31 -38.69
CA ILE A 54 -7.24 -23.36 -37.57
C ILE A 54 -6.50 -23.59 -36.24
N SER A 55 -5.58 -24.55 -36.18
CA SER A 55 -4.84 -24.86 -34.96
C SER A 55 -3.95 -23.70 -34.51
N HIS A 56 -3.30 -23.02 -35.44
CA HIS A 56 -2.45 -21.87 -35.17
C HIS A 56 -3.27 -20.67 -34.70
N GLN A 57 -4.40 -20.40 -35.35
CA GLN A 57 -5.30 -19.34 -34.94
C GLN A 57 -5.84 -19.60 -33.52
N ALA A 58 -6.25 -20.84 -33.23
CA ALA A 58 -6.68 -21.24 -31.89
C ALA A 58 -5.56 -21.09 -30.85
N ALA A 59 -4.31 -21.44 -31.19
CA ALA A 59 -3.16 -21.26 -30.31
C ALA A 59 -2.86 -19.77 -30.03
N LEU A 60 -2.96 -18.90 -31.04
CA LEU A 60 -2.80 -17.46 -30.86
C LEU A 60 -3.91 -16.85 -29.99
N GLU A 61 -5.14 -17.29 -30.19
CA GLU A 61 -6.28 -16.84 -29.38
C GLU A 61 -6.14 -17.31 -27.92
N ALA A 62 -5.76 -18.57 -27.71
CA ALA A 62 -5.47 -19.10 -26.37
C ALA A 62 -4.34 -18.33 -25.69
N GLN A 63 -3.25 -18.02 -26.41
CA GLN A 63 -2.14 -17.25 -25.86
C GLN A 63 -2.55 -15.81 -25.51
N ARG A 64 -3.34 -15.16 -26.37
CA ARG A 64 -3.85 -13.81 -26.09
C ARG A 64 -4.77 -13.80 -24.87
N GLN A 65 -5.63 -14.81 -24.74
CA GLN A 65 -6.52 -14.94 -23.59
C GLN A 65 -5.73 -15.16 -22.30
N ALA A 66 -4.76 -16.08 -22.30
CA ALA A 66 -3.90 -16.35 -21.15
C ALA A 66 -3.14 -15.07 -20.71
N ASN A 67 -2.55 -14.35 -21.66
CA ASN A 67 -1.86 -13.09 -21.35
C ASN A 67 -2.82 -12.02 -20.77
N ALA A 68 -4.06 -11.94 -21.27
CA ALA A 68 -5.04 -10.99 -20.76
C ALA A 68 -5.48 -11.34 -19.32
N ASP A 69 -5.66 -12.63 -19.04
CA ASP A 69 -6.03 -13.13 -17.71
C ASP A 69 -4.87 -12.91 -16.70
N GLU A 70 -3.63 -13.18 -17.10
CA GLU A 70 -2.44 -12.89 -16.29
C GLU A 70 -2.28 -11.41 -16.00
N ALA A 71 -2.44 -10.54 -17.02
CA ALA A 71 -2.35 -9.10 -16.84
C ALA A 71 -3.44 -8.56 -15.89
N LYS A 72 -4.66 -9.11 -15.98
CA LYS A 72 -5.75 -8.75 -15.08
C LYS A 72 -5.45 -9.18 -13.64
N ALA A 73 -5.03 -10.43 -13.44
CA ALA A 73 -4.67 -10.94 -12.11
C ALA A 73 -3.53 -10.13 -11.47
N PHE A 74 -2.52 -9.78 -12.27
CA PHE A 74 -1.42 -8.91 -11.85
C PHE A 74 -1.93 -7.53 -11.42
N LEU A 75 -2.77 -6.88 -12.22
CA LEU A 75 -3.29 -5.54 -11.87
C LEU A 75 -4.18 -5.57 -10.61
N GLU A 76 -4.99 -6.61 -10.44
CA GLU A 76 -5.81 -6.80 -9.24
C GLU A 76 -4.93 -6.99 -7.99
N SER A 77 -3.90 -7.84 -8.06
CA SER A 77 -2.99 -8.06 -6.93
C SER A 77 -2.16 -6.81 -6.62
N PHE A 78 -1.59 -6.16 -7.64
CA PHE A 78 -0.80 -4.94 -7.47
C PHE A 78 -1.64 -3.80 -6.90
N GLY A 79 -2.89 -3.63 -7.34
CA GLY A 79 -3.80 -2.62 -6.82
C GLY A 79 -4.18 -2.86 -5.36
N GLY A 80 -4.48 -4.11 -5.00
CA GLY A 80 -4.83 -4.50 -3.63
C GLY A 80 -3.66 -4.36 -2.65
N ASP A 81 -2.51 -4.94 -2.99
CA ASP A 81 -1.34 -4.96 -2.11
C ASP A 81 -0.76 -3.55 -1.92
N LEU A 82 -0.60 -2.79 -3.01
CA LEU A 82 -0.09 -1.42 -2.93
C LEU A 82 -1.07 -0.52 -2.18
N GLY A 83 -2.38 -0.67 -2.44
CA GLY A 83 -3.42 0.07 -1.74
C GLY A 83 -3.37 -0.17 -0.24
N ALA A 84 -3.26 -1.44 0.19
CA ALA A 84 -3.16 -1.79 1.60
C ALA A 84 -1.90 -1.21 2.25
N VAL A 85 -0.74 -1.29 1.58
CA VAL A 85 0.52 -0.73 2.08
C VAL A 85 0.46 0.80 2.21
N VAL A 86 -0.13 1.49 1.22
CA VAL A 86 -0.27 2.95 1.23
C VAL A 86 -1.21 3.38 2.36
N THR A 87 -2.37 2.74 2.50
CA THR A 87 -3.32 3.03 3.58
C THR A 87 -2.68 2.84 4.95
N ALA A 88 -2.06 1.69 5.20
CA ALA A 88 -1.37 1.43 6.47
C ALA A 88 -0.28 2.47 6.74
N ARG A 89 0.43 2.93 5.70
CA ARG A 89 1.48 3.95 5.85
C ARG A 89 0.91 5.33 6.16
N ILE A 90 -0.23 5.68 5.58
CA ILE A 90 -0.95 6.93 5.87
C ILE A 90 -1.43 6.93 7.32
N GLU A 91 -2.07 5.85 7.77
CA GLU A 91 -2.54 5.73 9.16
C GLU A 91 -1.40 5.88 10.19
N ILE A 92 -0.26 5.22 9.94
CA ILE A 92 0.94 5.37 10.79
C ILE A 92 1.46 6.81 10.78
N MET A 93 1.40 7.50 9.64
CA MET A 93 1.87 8.88 9.53
C MET A 93 0.91 9.85 10.22
N GLU A 94 -0.40 9.65 10.08
CA GLU A 94 -1.44 10.43 10.75
C GLU A 94 -1.31 10.34 12.27
N ALA A 95 -1.15 9.11 12.81
CA ALA A 95 -0.93 8.90 14.24
C ALA A 95 0.33 9.65 14.73
N LYS A 96 1.46 9.50 14.03
CA LYS A 96 2.71 10.20 14.38
C LYS A 96 2.59 11.72 14.34
N VAL A 97 1.86 12.25 13.36
CA VAL A 97 1.63 13.70 13.24
C VAL A 97 0.75 14.17 14.39
N SER A 98 -0.32 13.44 14.71
CA SER A 98 -1.20 13.75 15.85
C SER A 98 -0.42 13.76 17.16
N ASP A 99 0.39 12.73 17.42
CA ASP A 99 1.22 12.62 18.63
C ASP A 99 2.23 13.76 18.74
N LEU A 100 2.95 14.06 17.64
CA LEU A 100 3.98 15.11 17.64
C LEU A 100 3.37 16.51 17.84
N VAL A 101 2.24 16.78 17.19
CA VAL A 101 1.52 18.05 17.32
C VAL A 101 0.92 18.17 18.71
N GLY A 102 0.29 17.11 19.22
CA GLY A 102 -0.27 17.04 20.57
C GLY A 102 0.80 17.31 21.64
N ALA A 103 1.93 16.60 21.59
CA ALA A 103 3.05 16.81 22.51
C ALA A 103 3.63 18.24 22.41
N THR A 104 3.69 18.81 21.20
CA THR A 104 4.19 20.17 21.01
C THR A 104 3.24 21.20 21.61
N ILE A 105 1.93 21.07 21.36
CA ILE A 105 0.90 21.95 21.92
C ILE A 105 0.86 21.82 23.44
N ALA A 106 0.88 20.59 23.96
CA ALA A 106 0.93 20.32 25.39
C ALA A 106 2.13 21.00 26.05
N ARG A 107 3.32 20.93 25.44
CA ARG A 107 4.51 21.60 25.96
C ARG A 107 4.39 23.13 25.95
N ILE A 108 3.82 23.72 24.89
CA ILE A 108 3.67 25.19 24.79
C ILE A 108 2.63 25.69 25.80
N ILE A 109 1.45 25.07 25.83
CA ILE A 109 0.36 25.45 26.73
C ILE A 109 0.76 25.19 28.19
N GLY A 110 1.37 24.03 28.46
CA GLY A 110 1.85 23.65 29.79
C GLY A 110 2.82 24.68 30.36
N GLY A 111 3.82 25.10 29.58
CA GLY A 111 4.75 26.15 29.99
C GLY A 111 4.07 27.49 30.24
N LEU A 112 3.24 27.97 29.29
CA LEU A 112 2.59 29.27 29.41
C LEU A 112 1.62 29.35 30.62
N VAL A 113 0.81 28.31 30.83
CA VAL A 113 -0.15 28.27 31.95
C VAL A 113 0.58 28.15 33.28
N SER A 114 1.66 27.36 33.33
CA SER A 114 2.49 27.24 34.54
C SER A 114 3.12 28.58 34.92
N ASP A 115 3.69 29.30 33.95
CA ASP A 115 4.33 30.60 34.18
C ASP A 115 3.33 31.68 34.62
N ASP A 116 2.16 31.76 33.97
CA ASP A 116 1.11 32.73 34.33
C ASP A 116 0.54 32.43 35.73
N LEU A 117 0.28 31.15 36.03
CA LEU A 117 -0.22 30.75 37.35
C LEU A 117 0.79 31.05 38.46
N GLN A 118 2.08 30.77 38.24
CA GLN A 118 3.15 31.09 39.18
C GLN A 118 3.18 32.59 39.46
N LYS A 119 3.10 33.42 38.42
CA LYS A 119 3.08 34.88 38.55
C LYS A 119 1.87 35.37 39.35
N ARG A 120 0.66 34.90 39.03
CA ARG A 120 -0.58 35.29 39.73
C ARG A 120 -0.60 34.83 41.19
N SER A 121 -0.12 33.62 41.48
CA SER A 121 -0.03 33.09 42.84
C SER A 121 0.93 33.91 43.69
N LEU A 122 2.07 34.30 43.11
CA LEU A 122 3.06 35.13 43.79
C LEU A 122 2.56 36.56 44.01
N GLU A 123 1.85 37.13 43.05
CA GLU A 123 1.24 38.45 43.17
C GLU A 123 0.17 38.49 44.26
N ALA A 124 -0.67 37.46 44.34
CA ALA A 124 -1.67 37.29 45.39
C ALA A 124 -1.00 37.16 46.77
N LEU A 125 0.04 36.32 46.89
CA LEU A 125 0.81 36.17 48.13
C LEU A 125 1.48 37.48 48.55
N ALA A 126 2.07 38.20 47.61
CA ALA A 126 2.64 39.52 47.87
C ALA A 126 1.58 40.53 48.33
N GLY A 127 0.35 40.43 47.81
CA GLY A 127 -0.82 41.20 48.26
C GLY A 127 -1.15 40.93 49.72
N THR A 128 -1.31 39.66 50.09
CA THR A 128 -1.57 39.23 51.47
C THR A 128 -0.48 39.70 52.43
N ILE A 129 0.79 39.57 52.04
CA ILE A 129 1.92 40.06 52.84
C ILE A 129 1.83 41.59 53.00
N ARG A 130 1.53 42.34 51.94
CA ARG A 130 1.42 43.81 52.02
C ARG A 130 0.31 44.27 52.95
N GLU A 131 -0.83 43.59 52.94
CA GLU A 131 -1.95 43.85 53.84
C GLU A 131 -1.55 43.57 55.29
N ALA A 132 -0.99 42.39 55.57
CA ALA A 132 -0.58 42.01 56.92
C ALA A 132 0.53 42.90 57.51
N VAL A 133 1.50 43.34 56.69
CA VAL A 133 2.54 44.29 57.12
C VAL A 133 2.00 45.71 57.29
N GLY A 134 0.92 46.07 56.58
CA GLY A 134 0.30 47.39 56.69
C GLY A 134 -0.35 47.65 58.05
N ASP A 135 -0.85 46.60 58.70
CA ASP A 135 -1.56 46.69 59.99
C ASP A 135 -0.63 46.67 61.22
N SER A 136 0.64 46.26 61.09
CA SER A 136 1.59 46.25 62.20
C SER A 136 3.05 46.28 61.70
N GLU A 137 3.80 47.33 62.09
CA GLU A 137 5.23 47.49 61.73
C GLU A 137 6.17 46.46 62.39
N ALA A 138 5.67 45.64 63.32
CA ALA A 138 6.51 44.74 64.14
C ALA A 138 6.33 43.24 63.82
N VAL A 139 5.62 42.89 62.75
CA VAL A 139 5.33 41.48 62.42
C VAL A 139 6.53 40.84 61.72
N ARG A 140 7.08 39.78 62.32
CA ARG A 140 8.10 38.94 61.68
C ARG A 140 7.40 37.91 60.80
N ILE A 141 7.76 37.89 59.53
CA ILE A 141 7.14 37.00 58.54
C ILE A 141 8.16 35.95 58.14
N ALA A 142 7.89 34.69 58.48
CA ALA A 142 8.75 33.59 58.09
C ALA A 142 8.33 33.06 56.71
N VAL A 143 9.28 32.95 55.78
CA VAL A 143 9.04 32.43 54.43
C VAL A 143 9.90 31.18 54.21
N ARG A 144 9.30 30.09 53.72
CA ARG A 144 10.01 28.85 53.40
C ARG A 144 9.73 28.42 51.97
N GLY A 145 10.75 27.95 51.25
CA GLY A 145 10.57 27.38 49.92
C GLY A 145 11.75 27.65 48.97
N PRO A 146 11.57 27.49 47.65
CA PRO A 146 12.64 27.64 46.66
C PRO A 146 13.16 29.07 46.56
N LEU A 147 14.50 29.21 46.49
CA LEU A 147 15.16 30.51 46.39
C LEU A 147 14.69 31.33 45.16
N SER A 148 14.45 30.66 44.02
CA SER A 148 13.98 31.32 42.79
C SER A 148 12.63 32.02 42.96
N LEU A 149 11.70 31.42 43.69
CA LEU A 149 10.39 32.01 44.00
C LEU A 149 10.52 33.14 45.01
N PHE A 150 11.35 32.95 46.02
CA PHE A 150 11.59 33.98 47.04
C PHE A 150 12.21 35.25 46.45
N GLU A 151 13.19 35.15 45.56
CA GLU A 151 13.78 36.31 44.89
C GLU A 151 12.76 37.07 44.03
N THR A 152 11.84 36.34 43.37
CA THR A 152 10.74 36.95 42.61
C THR A 152 9.75 37.66 43.55
N LEU A 153 9.44 37.07 44.71
CA LEU A 153 8.58 37.66 45.73
C LEU A 153 9.20 38.93 46.32
N LYS A 154 10.50 38.88 46.63
CA LYS A 154 11.30 39.99 47.15
C LYS A 154 11.30 41.17 46.20
N ALA A 155 11.46 40.91 44.90
CA ALA A 155 11.36 41.94 43.86
C ALA A 155 9.95 42.60 43.83
N SER A 156 8.88 41.82 44.01
CA SER A 156 7.50 42.33 44.08
C SER A 156 7.23 43.19 45.33
N LEU A 157 7.82 42.83 46.47
CA LEU A 157 7.61 43.50 47.76
C LEU A 157 8.53 44.74 47.95
N GLY A 158 9.63 44.82 47.21
CA GLY A 158 10.55 45.95 47.25
C GLY A 158 11.16 46.16 48.66
N PRO A 159 11.23 47.41 49.17
CA PRO A 159 11.84 47.71 50.48
C PRO A 159 11.23 46.96 51.66
N ARG A 160 9.96 46.53 51.56
CA ARG A 160 9.25 45.80 52.63
C ARG A 160 9.74 44.36 52.80
N ALA A 161 10.49 43.82 51.84
CA ALA A 161 11.07 42.49 51.95
C ALA A 161 12.13 42.37 53.06
N ALA A 162 12.62 43.50 53.60
CA ALA A 162 13.55 43.52 54.73
C ALA A 162 12.98 42.88 56.01
N ASN A 163 11.65 42.73 56.10
CA ASN A 163 10.96 42.14 57.25
C ASN A 163 10.69 40.63 57.10
N LEU A 164 11.19 40.00 56.03
CA LEU A 164 11.01 38.58 55.76
C LEU A 164 12.20 37.76 56.27
N ASP A 165 11.93 36.74 57.07
CA ASP A 165 12.90 35.72 57.48
C ASP A 165 12.77 34.50 56.56
N PHE A 166 13.66 34.38 55.57
CA PHE A 166 13.63 33.31 54.58
C PHE A 166 14.46 32.08 54.98
N VAL A 167 13.87 30.89 54.80
CA VAL A 167 14.56 29.61 54.90
C VAL A 167 14.37 28.84 53.60
N GLU A 168 15.48 28.56 52.91
CA GLU A 168 15.44 27.78 51.69
C GLU A 168 14.96 26.34 51.98
N ALA A 169 13.99 25.89 51.20
CA ALA A 169 13.48 24.52 51.24
C ALA A 169 13.24 24.03 49.80
N PRO A 170 13.51 22.75 49.50
CA PRO A 170 13.22 22.18 48.19
C PRO A 170 11.70 22.09 47.97
N GLY A 171 11.25 22.27 46.73
CA GLY A 171 9.83 22.19 46.37
C GLY A 171 9.49 23.09 45.19
N PHE A 172 8.19 23.34 45.01
CA PHE A 172 7.66 24.26 44.00
C PHE A 172 6.80 25.38 44.61
N ASP A 173 6.67 25.39 45.94
CA ASP A 173 5.79 26.29 46.67
C ASP A 173 6.51 27.13 47.72
N LEU A 174 5.96 28.31 47.99
CA LEU A 174 6.34 29.16 49.10
C LEU A 174 5.30 29.02 50.21
N THR A 175 5.78 28.75 51.42
CA THR A 175 4.99 28.82 52.65
C THR A 175 5.35 30.10 53.41
N VAL A 176 4.36 30.89 53.78
CA VAL A 176 4.52 32.15 54.51
C VAL A 176 3.74 32.05 55.81
N ALA A 177 4.43 32.18 56.93
CA ALA A 177 3.82 32.24 58.26
C ALA A 177 3.83 33.68 58.78
N ILE A 178 2.65 34.17 59.14
CA ILE A 178 2.40 35.49 59.72
C ILE A 178 1.58 35.27 60.99
N ASP A 179 2.19 35.50 62.16
CA ASP A 179 1.60 35.20 63.48
C ASP A 179 1.10 33.74 63.56
N GLU A 180 -0.22 33.52 63.63
CA GLU A 180 -0.84 32.18 63.63
C GLU A 180 -1.34 31.73 62.23
N ALA A 181 -1.29 32.62 61.23
CA ALA A 181 -1.76 32.33 59.88
C ALA A 181 -0.63 31.78 59.00
N VAL A 182 -0.90 30.66 58.33
CA VAL A 182 0.01 30.07 57.34
C VAL A 182 -0.64 30.15 55.97
N PHE A 183 0.07 30.76 55.03
CA PHE A 183 -0.30 30.87 53.63
C PHE A 183 0.66 30.03 52.79
N GLU A 184 0.14 29.31 51.81
CA GLU A 184 0.94 28.48 50.93
C GLU A 184 0.54 28.77 49.49
N THR A 185 1.51 28.85 48.59
CA THR A 185 1.20 28.74 47.16
C THR A 185 0.80 27.31 46.85
N ARG A 186 -0.08 27.09 45.85
CA ARG A 186 -0.51 25.74 45.42
C ARG A 186 -0.05 25.46 43.98
N ILE A 187 1.17 25.86 43.66
CA ILE A 187 1.80 25.72 42.35
C ILE A 187 2.10 24.25 42.09
N ALA A 188 2.57 23.47 43.08
CA ALA A 188 2.84 22.04 42.89
C ALA A 188 1.58 21.25 42.54
N GLU A 189 0.48 21.50 43.26
CA GLU A 189 -0.79 20.79 43.02
C GLU A 189 -1.35 21.07 41.63
N TRP A 190 -1.31 22.34 41.21
CA TRP A 190 -1.74 22.71 39.87
C TRP A 190 -0.81 22.20 38.78
N SER A 191 0.51 22.23 39.01
CA SER A 191 1.49 21.68 38.06
C SER A 191 1.29 20.18 37.87
N ALA A 192 0.96 19.45 38.94
CA ALA A 192 0.62 18.04 38.88
C ALA A 192 -0.68 17.79 38.09
N ALA A 193 -1.75 18.53 38.41
CA ALA A 193 -3.04 18.41 37.69
C ALA A 193 -2.91 18.79 36.20
N LEU A 194 -2.12 19.80 35.88
CA LEU A 194 -1.83 20.20 34.51
C LEU A 194 -0.99 19.14 33.77
N SER A 195 0.00 18.56 34.44
CA SER A 195 0.81 17.48 33.87
C SER A 195 -0.04 16.23 33.60
N GLU A 196 -0.98 15.91 34.49
CA GLU A 196 -1.92 14.79 34.30
C GLU A 196 -2.86 15.04 33.11
N ALA A 197 -3.39 16.26 32.97
CA ALA A 197 -4.28 16.62 31.85
C ALA A 197 -3.59 16.69 30.48
N LEU A 198 -2.25 16.83 30.47
CA LEU A 198 -1.43 16.95 29.26
C LEU A 198 -0.70 15.65 28.88
N SER A 199 -0.79 14.62 29.72
CA SER A 199 -0.23 13.28 29.47
C SER A 199 -1.18 12.41 28.64
#